data_AF-A0A7C9L589-F1
#
_entry.id   AF-A0A7C9L589-F1
#
_cell.length_a   1.000
_cell.length_b   1.000
_cell.length_c   1.000
_cell.angle_alpha   90.00
_cell.angle_beta   90.00
_cell.angle_gamma   90.00
#
_symmetry.space_group_name_H-M   'P 1'
#
loop_
_entity.id
_entity.type
_entity.pdbx_description
1 polymer ?
#
loop_
_entity_poly.entity_id
_entity_poly.type
_entity_poly.pdbx_seq_one_letter_code
_entity_poly.pdbx_strand_id
1 'polypeptide(L)' 'MKVIEYKCSWCGSTRTRTITQGRPDPGTCPRRGKTLSGTTKPHVWVKSRILGK' A
#
# COMPACT_ATOMS: atom_id res chain seq x y z
N MET A 1 2.56 -21.20 1.15
CA MET A 1 3.06 -19.97 0.50
C MET A 1 2.90 -18.80 1.45
N LYS A 2 3.94 -18.00 1.67
CA LYS A 2 3.86 -16.82 2.54
C LYS A 2 3.48 -15.58 1.72
N VAL A 3 2.50 -14.82 2.19
CA VAL A 3 2.07 -13.54 1.62
C VAL A 3 2.27 -12.42 2.64
N ILE A 4 2.50 -11.21 2.18
CA ILE A 4 2.62 -10.01 3.00
C ILE A 4 1.37 -9.18 2.78
N GLU A 5 0.68 -8.86 3.87
CA GLU A 5 -0.33 -7.82 3.89
C GLU A 5 0.37 -6.47 3.98
N TYR A 6 0.17 -5.64 2.99
CA TYR A 6 0.57 -4.24 2.99
C TYR A 6 -0.64 -3.38 3.35
N LYS A 7 -0.41 -2.36 4.18
CA LYS A 7 -1.42 -1.37 4.56
C LYS A 7 -0.94 0.01 4.17
N CYS A 8 -1.84 0.86 3.68
CA CYS A 8 -1.54 2.25 3.42
C CYS A 8 -1.55 3.02 4.75
N SER A 9 -0.46 3.69 5.11
CA SER A 9 -0.39 4.46 6.36
C SER A 9 -1.34 5.66 6.40
N TRP A 10 -1.84 6.11 5.25
CA TRP A 10 -2.67 7.31 5.13
C TRP A 10 -4.17 6.98 5.05
N CYS A 11 -4.59 6.20 4.05
CA CYS A 11 -6.00 5.86 3.87
C CYS A 11 -6.42 4.56 4.57
N GLY A 12 -5.47 3.77 5.08
CA GLY A 12 -5.76 2.48 5.70
C GLY A 12 -6.11 1.35 4.72
N SER A 13 -6.07 1.59 3.40
CA SER A 13 -6.28 0.54 2.40
C SER A 13 -5.32 -0.62 2.61
N THR A 14 -5.76 -1.85 2.37
CA THR A 14 -4.94 -3.06 2.54
C THR A 14 -4.83 -3.81 1.22
N ARG A 15 -3.65 -4.37 0.95
CA ARG A 15 -3.35 -5.18 -0.24
C ARG A 15 -2.44 -6.33 0.15
N THR A 16 -2.80 -7.54 -0.22
CA THR A 16 -1.98 -8.73 -0.02
C THR A 16 -1.13 -9.01 -1.26
N ARG A 17 0.17 -9.25 -1.07
CA ARG A 17 1.10 -9.65 -2.14
C ARG A 17 1.93 -10.83 -1.69
N THR A 18 2.29 -11.73 -2.59
CA THR A 18 3.26 -12.79 -2.28
C THR A 18 4.62 -12.17 -1.94
N ILE A 19 5.42 -12.83 -1.09
CA ILE A 19 6.77 -12.33 -0.73
C ILE A 19 7.61 -12.08 -1.99
N THR A 20 7.45 -12.91 -3.02
CA THR A 20 8.19 -12.81 -4.29
C THR A 20 7.71 -11.68 -5.20
N GLN A 21 6.48 -11.17 -5.03
CA GLN A 21 5.92 -10.09 -5.86
C GLN A 21 6.31 -8.67 -5.38
N GLY A 22 6.86 -8.52 -4.17
CA GLY A 22 7.28 -7.21 -3.66
C GLY A 22 6.13 -6.31 -3.18
N ARG A 23 6.29 -4.99 -3.34
CA ARG A 23 5.31 -3.98 -2.88
C ARG A 23 4.12 -3.86 -3.85
N PRO A 24 2.90 -3.55 -3.38
CA PRO A 24 1.75 -3.31 -4.25
C PRO A 24 1.92 -2.05 -5.08
N ASP A 25 1.11 -1.94 -6.15
CA ASP A 25 1.04 -0.74 -6.98
C ASP A 25 0.70 0.50 -6.11
N PRO A 26 1.47 1.60 -6.22
CA PRO A 26 1.26 2.78 -5.41
C PRO A 26 -0.09 3.46 -5.63
N GLY A 27 -0.73 3.30 -6.80
CA GLY A 27 -2.04 3.86 -7.10
C GLY A 27 -2.21 5.33 -6.69
N THR A 28 -3.44 5.70 -6.35
CA THR A 28 -3.79 7.05 -5.90
C THR A 28 -4.44 7.02 -4.52
N CYS A 29 -3.88 7.71 -3.53
CA CYS A 29 -4.38 7.70 -2.15
C CYS A 29 -5.36 8.86 -1.89
N PRO A 30 -6.66 8.59 -1.67
CA PRO A 30 -7.66 9.65 -1.51
C PRO A 30 -7.46 10.50 -0.25
N ARG A 31 -6.80 9.96 0.79
CA ARG A 31 -6.58 10.67 2.07
C ARG A 31 -5.28 11.46 2.14
N ARG A 32 -4.33 11.24 1.23
CA ARG A 32 -3.00 11.87 1.31
C ARG A 32 -2.97 13.29 0.75
N GLY A 33 -4.12 13.78 0.26
CA GLY A 33 -4.25 15.08 -0.37
C GLY A 33 -3.61 15.14 -1.75
N LYS A 34 -3.58 16.34 -2.31
CA LYS A 34 -2.99 16.65 -3.61
C LYS A 34 -1.59 17.25 -3.43
N THR A 35 -0.70 17.04 -4.39
CA THR A 35 0.55 17.79 -4.52
C THR A 35 0.25 19.24 -4.89
N LEU A 36 1.25 20.12 -4.78
CA LEU A 36 1.12 21.51 -5.23
C LEU A 36 0.61 21.63 -6.68
N SER A 37 0.95 20.65 -7.53
CA SER A 37 0.51 20.55 -8.92
C SER A 37 -0.91 19.98 -9.10
N GLY A 38 -1.65 19.73 -8.01
CA GLY A 38 -3.03 19.21 -8.05
C GLY A 38 -3.16 17.69 -8.19
N THR A 39 -2.05 16.95 -8.28
CA THR A 39 -2.07 15.49 -8.44
C THR A 39 -2.25 14.81 -7.09
N THR A 40 -3.21 13.89 -6.97
CA THR A 40 -3.41 13.13 -5.73
C THR A 40 -2.19 12.25 -5.44
N LYS A 41 -1.67 12.32 -4.20
CA LYS A 41 -0.45 11.59 -3.85
C LYS A 41 -0.71 10.06 -3.84
N PRO A 42 0.28 9.24 -4.21
CA PRO A 42 0.13 7.79 -4.19
C PRO A 42 0.04 7.22 -2.76
N HIS A 43 -0.45 5.97 -2.66
CA HIS A 43 -0.44 5.20 -1.42
C HIS A 43 0.98 4.97 -0.92
N VAL A 44 1.14 5.08 0.40
CA VAL A 44 2.37 4.66 1.09
C VAL A 44 2.12 3.31 1.71
N TRP A 45 2.57 2.26 1.04
CA TRP A 45 2.44 0.89 1.53
C TRP A 45 3.50 0.59 2.58
N VAL A 46 3.03 0.23 3.78
CA VAL A 46 3.85 -0.35 4.85
C VAL A 46 3.48 -1.82 5.05
N LYS A 47 4.45 -2.64 5.46
CA LYS A 47 4.20 -4.05 5.77
C LYS A 47 3.39 -4.12 7.06
N SER A 48 2.19 -4.69 6.99
CA SER A 48 1.29 -4.88 8.13
C SER A 48 1.62 -6.19 8.85
N ARG A 49 1.51 -7.31 8.13
CA ARG A 49 1.76 -8.66 8.68
C ARG A 49 2.07 -9.64 7.56
N ILE A 50 2.80 -10.70 7.90
CA ILE A 50 3.03 -11.83 7.00
C ILE A 50 1.94 -12.86 7.28
N LEU A 51 1.13 -13.17 6.28
CA LEU A 51 0.11 -14.20 6.32
C LEU A 51 0.73 -15.46 5.68
N GLY A 52 0.86 -16.54 6.46
CA GLY A 52 1.39 -17.80 5.99
C GLY A 52 2.05 -18.57 7.13
N LYS A 53 1.36 -19.61 7.58
CA LYS A 53 1.90 -20.62 8.49
C LYS A 53 2.76 -21.60 7.67
#